data_AF-A0A9W7ZR82-F1
#
_entry.id   AF-A0A9W7ZR82-F1
#
_cell.length_a   1.000
_cell.length_b   1.000
_cell.length_c   1.000
_cell.angle_alpha   90.00
_cell.angle_beta   90.00
_cell.angle_gamma   90.00
#
_symmetry.space_group_name_H-M   'P 1'
#
loop_
_entity.id
_entity.type
_entity.pdbx_description
1 polymer ?
#
loop_
_entity_poly.entity_id
_entity_poly.type
_entity_poly.pdbx_seq_one_letter_code
_entity_poly.pdbx_strand_id
1 'polypeptide(L)'
;LCKVAWGILLSRYTGAEQVAFGHVKAPSPLNTKITANNLTVYGLLLDPGAKLASALGHPASSSDHPLNHQEWPVQDSDQGQLNTVLVSYANLLSTQSQEHNPLSLDPNHKSSVSVEQASLAMLATMTRALLVISCQVVTGSLEVRLAYDRTQVAEAAVQELGHQFSVVVRTLSEAMVNPQQLAHLTIADVAWVDRIERQRLLQFAGTISHPDAVNTPVHLLVGEWTSRTPDGIALDHEGRTVTYAEFDRMTSVLAQILTRDHGARPEVRIALLLPKSIEFVIALFAVLKSGAAYVPIDPEYPEERVRYIMEDSKATLVLTSSETQVRYQNLTVPQLLLKDIIEAVPDTKDDGFLPA
;
A
#
# COMPACT_ATOMS: atom_id res chain seq x y z
N LEU A 1 1.22 -0.04 30.23
CA LEU A 1 2.15 0.65 29.31
C LEU A 1 2.73 -0.29 28.25
N CYS A 2 3.80 -1.07 28.52
CA CYS A 2 4.50 -1.84 27.47
C CYS A 2 3.63 -2.82 26.67
N LYS A 3 2.65 -3.48 27.30
CA LYS A 3 1.70 -4.36 26.59
C LYS A 3 0.89 -3.61 25.53
N VAL A 4 0.40 -2.42 25.88
CA VAL A 4 -0.39 -1.57 24.98
C VAL A 4 0.52 -0.98 23.90
N ALA A 5 1.72 -0.53 24.25
CA ALA A 5 2.69 -0.04 23.28
C ALA A 5 3.04 -1.09 22.22
N TRP A 6 3.30 -2.32 22.66
CA TRP A 6 3.64 -3.42 21.77
C TRP A 6 2.45 -3.84 20.91
N GLY A 7 1.26 -3.89 21.50
CA GLY A 7 0.03 -4.14 20.75
C GLY A 7 -0.22 -3.10 19.66
N ILE A 8 -0.09 -1.81 19.97
CA ILE A 8 -0.22 -0.72 18.99
C ILE A 8 0.79 -0.92 17.87
N LEU A 9 2.07 -1.13 18.20
CA LEU A 9 3.11 -1.31 17.20
C LEU A 9 2.87 -2.54 16.31
N LEU A 10 2.49 -3.68 16.91
CA LEU A 10 2.11 -4.89 16.16
C LEU A 10 0.93 -4.63 15.21
N SER A 11 -0.08 -3.90 15.66
CA SER A 11 -1.23 -3.53 14.83
C SER A 11 -0.80 -2.69 13.63
N ARG A 12 0.19 -1.79 13.80
CA ARG A 12 0.74 -1.00 12.68
C ARG A 12 1.50 -1.85 11.66
N TYR A 13 2.32 -2.79 12.14
CA TYR A 13 3.09 -3.67 11.25
C TYR A 13 2.21 -4.69 10.51
N THR A 14 1.11 -5.15 11.12
CA THR A 14 0.26 -6.21 10.57
C THR A 14 -0.99 -5.67 9.87
N GLY A 15 -1.38 -4.42 10.13
CA GLY A 15 -2.68 -3.86 9.74
C GLY A 15 -3.87 -4.48 10.48
N ALA A 16 -3.63 -5.32 11.49
CA ALA A 16 -4.67 -6.02 12.22
C ALA A 16 -5.17 -5.21 13.43
N GLU A 17 -6.48 -5.17 13.63
CA GLU A 17 -7.11 -4.61 14.84
C GLU A 17 -7.02 -5.57 16.03
N GLN A 18 -6.87 -6.87 15.76
CA GLN A 18 -6.68 -7.90 16.78
C GLN A 18 -5.26 -8.43 16.70
N VAL A 19 -4.51 -8.27 17.78
CA VAL A 19 -3.12 -8.73 17.87
C VAL A 19 -2.95 -9.65 19.06
N ALA A 20 -2.08 -10.64 18.91
CA ALA A 20 -1.75 -11.56 19.99
C ALA A 20 -0.23 -11.74 20.08
N PHE A 21 0.29 -11.78 21.31
CA PHE A 21 1.71 -11.99 21.56
C PHE A 21 1.93 -12.74 22.88
N GLY A 22 3.07 -13.40 23.02
CA GLY A 22 3.44 -14.05 24.27
C GLY A 22 3.72 -13.03 25.37
N HIS A 23 3.30 -13.31 26.60
CA HIS A 23 3.53 -12.49 27.77
C HIS A 23 3.90 -13.36 28.97
N VAL A 24 4.96 -12.98 29.70
CA VAL A 24 5.41 -13.68 30.89
C VAL A 24 4.69 -13.18 32.14
N LYS A 25 3.97 -14.07 32.83
CA LYS A 25 3.34 -13.82 34.14
C LYS A 25 4.38 -13.86 35.26
N ALA A 26 4.29 -12.91 36.19
CA ALA A 26 5.17 -12.78 37.36
C ALA A 26 6.68 -12.93 37.05
N PRO A 27 7.24 -12.10 36.14
CA PRO A 27 8.64 -12.17 35.80
C PRO A 27 9.52 -11.81 37.01
N SER A 28 10.58 -12.59 37.24
CA SER A 28 11.55 -12.33 38.31
C SER A 28 12.93 -12.03 37.71
N PRO A 29 13.61 -10.94 38.11
CA PRO A 29 14.97 -10.65 37.68
C PRO A 29 15.97 -11.70 38.17
N LEU A 30 15.60 -12.49 39.19
CA LEU A 30 16.38 -13.64 39.69
C LEU A 30 16.07 -14.94 38.93
N ASN A 31 14.95 -15.01 38.21
CA ASN A 31 14.56 -16.17 37.40
C ASN A 31 14.20 -15.74 35.98
N THR A 32 15.22 -15.69 35.12
CA THR A 32 15.11 -15.28 33.72
C THR A 32 14.54 -16.37 32.81
N LYS A 33 14.16 -17.54 33.35
CA LYS A 33 13.64 -18.65 32.56
C LYS A 33 12.20 -18.40 32.13
N ILE A 34 11.99 -18.40 30.82
CA ILE A 34 10.67 -18.47 30.20
C ILE A 34 10.30 -19.95 30.02
N THR A 35 9.15 -20.34 30.56
CA THR A 35 8.59 -21.71 30.57
C THR A 35 7.11 -21.66 30.19
N ALA A 36 6.48 -22.75 29.77
CA ALA A 36 5.02 -22.75 29.56
C ALA A 36 4.25 -22.26 30.80
N ASN A 37 4.70 -22.65 31.99
CA ASN A 37 4.02 -22.35 33.25
C ASN A 37 3.93 -20.84 33.56
N ASN A 38 4.83 -20.02 33.01
CA ASN A 38 4.78 -18.58 33.16
C ASN A 38 4.48 -17.85 31.83
N LEU A 39 4.27 -18.54 30.73
CA LEU A 39 3.97 -17.94 29.42
C LEU A 39 2.46 -17.98 29.13
N THR A 40 1.93 -16.84 28.69
CA THR A 40 0.53 -16.70 28.29
C THR A 40 0.42 -15.97 26.96
N VAL A 41 -0.57 -16.31 26.16
CA VAL A 41 -0.94 -15.53 24.98
C VAL A 41 -1.77 -14.35 25.44
N TYR A 42 -1.30 -13.14 25.18
CA TYR A 42 -2.00 -11.89 25.43
C TYR A 42 -2.63 -11.42 24.12
N GLY A 43 -3.95 -11.59 23.99
CA GLY A 43 -4.74 -11.02 22.91
C GLY A 43 -5.20 -9.61 23.27
N LEU A 44 -5.08 -8.69 22.32
CA LEU A 44 -5.50 -7.31 22.45
C LEU A 44 -6.33 -6.91 21.22
N LEU A 45 -7.55 -6.45 21.47
CA LEU A 45 -8.38 -5.78 20.48
C LEU A 45 -8.13 -4.27 20.58
N LEU A 46 -7.64 -3.69 19.48
CA LEU A 46 -7.37 -2.28 19.32
C LEU A 46 -8.41 -1.70 18.36
N ASP A 47 -9.34 -0.92 18.90
CA ASP A 47 -10.22 -0.08 18.09
C ASP A 47 -9.45 1.21 17.71
N PRO A 48 -9.14 1.45 16.42
CA PRO A 48 -8.42 2.65 16.00
C PRO A 48 -9.09 3.95 16.44
N GLY A 49 -10.43 3.97 16.57
CA GLY A 49 -11.20 5.14 16.98
C GLY A 49 -11.27 5.35 18.50
N ALA A 50 -10.87 4.36 19.31
CA ALA A 50 -10.92 4.47 20.75
C ALA A 50 -9.92 5.50 21.30
N LYS A 51 -10.33 6.23 22.34
CA LYS A 51 -9.48 7.22 23.00
C LYS A 51 -8.26 6.58 23.66
N LEU A 52 -7.14 7.27 23.60
CA LEU A 52 -5.90 6.79 24.21
C LEU A 52 -6.01 6.67 25.75
N ALA A 53 -6.77 7.56 26.38
CA ALA A 53 -6.98 7.58 27.83
C ALA A 53 -7.72 6.32 28.33
N SER A 54 -8.74 5.85 27.58
CA SER A 54 -9.44 4.60 27.90
C SER A 54 -8.55 3.39 27.70
N ALA A 55 -7.65 3.45 26.71
CA ALA A 55 -6.66 2.41 26.47
C ALA A 55 -5.66 2.23 27.64
N LEU A 56 -5.39 3.29 28.40
CA LEU A 56 -4.42 3.26 29.50
C LEU A 56 -5.04 2.98 30.88
N GLY A 57 -6.34 2.70 30.94
CA GLY A 57 -7.05 2.38 32.18
C GLY A 57 -7.40 3.60 33.03
N HIS A 58 -7.37 4.81 32.46
CA HIS A 58 -7.91 5.99 33.13
C HIS A 58 -9.43 6.05 32.92
N PRO A 59 -10.25 6.11 33.97
CA PRO A 59 -11.70 6.23 33.83
C PRO A 59 -12.05 7.64 33.33
N ALA A 60 -12.17 7.80 32.02
CA ALA A 60 -12.75 8.99 31.40
C ALA A 60 -14.26 8.76 31.24
N SER A 61 -15.03 8.97 32.32
CA SER A 61 -16.50 8.83 32.38
C SER A 61 -17.05 7.38 32.22
N SER A 62 -18.25 7.17 32.75
CA SER A 62 -18.87 5.86 33.03
C SER A 62 -19.34 5.04 31.81
N SER A 63 -18.82 5.34 30.62
CA SER A 63 -19.20 4.66 29.36
C SER A 63 -18.03 4.11 28.54
N ASP A 64 -16.78 4.27 29.00
CA ASP A 64 -15.61 3.74 28.31
C ASP A 64 -15.30 2.31 28.77
N HIS A 65 -15.40 1.35 27.86
CA HIS A 65 -14.99 -0.03 28.12
C HIS A 65 -13.45 -0.09 28.25
N PRO A 66 -12.90 -0.76 29.28
CA PRO A 66 -11.46 -1.01 29.36
C PRO A 66 -10.99 -1.78 28.12
N LEU A 67 -9.70 -1.65 27.74
CA LEU A 67 -9.13 -2.42 26.61
C LEU A 67 -9.59 -3.87 26.68
N ASN A 68 -10.27 -4.31 25.62
CA ASN A 68 -10.70 -5.68 25.50
C ASN A 68 -9.46 -6.54 25.25
N HIS A 69 -8.99 -7.17 26.32
CA HIS A 69 -7.85 -8.07 26.30
C HIS A 69 -8.27 -9.41 26.87
N GLN A 70 -7.66 -10.46 26.33
CA GLN A 70 -7.88 -11.84 26.78
C GLN A 70 -6.53 -12.51 26.96
N GLU A 71 -6.39 -13.29 28.03
CA GLU A 71 -5.18 -14.04 28.31
C GLU A 71 -5.48 -15.53 28.27
N TRP A 72 -4.75 -16.27 27.44
CA TRP A 72 -4.82 -17.74 27.39
C TRP A 72 -3.51 -18.35 27.90
N PRO A 73 -3.56 -19.33 28.83
CA PRO A 73 -2.35 -20.05 29.23
C PRO A 73 -1.78 -20.84 28.04
N VAL A 74 -0.46 -20.81 27.85
CA VAL A 74 0.20 -21.62 26.82
C VAL A 74 0.33 -23.05 27.36
N GLN A 75 -0.24 -24.02 26.64
CA GLN A 75 -0.03 -25.44 26.94
C GLN A 75 1.31 -25.92 26.35
N ASP A 76 1.91 -26.95 26.94
CA ASP A 76 3.24 -27.46 26.53
C ASP A 76 3.34 -27.85 25.05
N SER A 77 2.21 -28.22 24.41
CA SER A 77 2.12 -28.54 22.99
C SER A 77 2.08 -27.32 22.06
N ASP A 78 1.73 -26.13 22.56
CA ASP A 78 1.49 -24.91 21.78
C ASP A 78 2.66 -23.91 21.83
N GLN A 79 3.77 -24.27 22.51
CA GLN A 79 4.97 -23.44 22.63
C GLN A 79 5.66 -23.15 21.27
N GLY A 80 5.19 -23.77 20.17
CA GLY A 80 5.83 -23.76 18.86
C GLY A 80 5.54 -22.58 17.93
N GLN A 81 4.62 -21.65 18.25
CA GLN A 81 4.13 -20.65 17.28
C GLN A 81 4.13 -19.18 17.76
N LEU A 82 4.74 -18.84 18.89
CA LEU A 82 4.82 -17.44 19.33
C LEU A 82 6.04 -16.73 18.75
N ASN A 83 5.83 -15.90 17.73
CA ASN A 83 6.90 -15.13 17.07
C ASN A 83 7.51 -14.05 17.98
N THR A 84 6.73 -13.52 18.93
CA THR A 84 7.23 -12.50 19.87
C THR A 84 6.75 -12.73 21.29
N VAL A 85 7.64 -12.51 22.26
CA VAL A 85 7.35 -12.58 23.70
C VAL A 85 7.72 -11.26 24.38
N LEU A 86 6.78 -10.69 25.12
CA LEU A 86 6.96 -9.52 25.96
C LEU A 86 7.14 -9.93 27.42
N VAL A 87 8.23 -9.48 28.03
CA VAL A 87 8.55 -9.64 29.45
C VAL A 87 8.50 -8.26 30.10
N SER A 88 7.57 -8.05 31.02
CA SER A 88 7.39 -6.77 31.70
C SER A 88 7.63 -6.92 33.19
N TYR A 89 8.79 -6.51 33.68
CA TYR A 89 9.12 -6.53 35.10
C TYR A 89 8.36 -5.40 35.80
N ALA A 90 7.25 -5.73 36.47
CA ALA A 90 6.64 -4.85 37.44
C ALA A 90 7.50 -4.86 38.70
N ASN A 91 7.84 -3.68 39.22
CA ASN A 91 8.64 -3.45 40.43
C ASN A 91 8.61 -4.61 41.44
N LEU A 92 9.72 -5.33 41.57
CA LEU A 92 9.91 -6.35 42.60
C LEU A 92 10.32 -5.76 43.96
N LEU A 93 9.78 -4.59 44.27
CA LEU A 93 9.89 -3.92 45.57
C LEU A 93 8.48 -3.76 46.16
N SER A 94 7.73 -4.85 46.21
CA SER A 94 6.54 -4.95 47.07
C SER A 94 6.81 -5.90 48.23
N THR A 95 7.94 -5.71 48.93
CA THR A 95 8.09 -6.17 50.31
C THR A 95 8.75 -5.06 51.13
N GLN A 96 7.96 -4.03 51.40
CA GLN A 96 7.85 -3.23 52.63
C GLN A 96 7.66 -1.75 52.32
N SER A 97 6.47 -1.27 52.67
CA SER A 97 6.17 0.10 53.08
C SER A 97 6.61 1.24 52.15
N GLN A 98 5.66 1.73 51.35
CA GLN A 98 5.00 3.00 51.65
C GLN A 98 3.87 3.22 50.63
N GLU A 99 2.67 3.40 51.16
CA GLU A 99 1.61 4.14 50.48
C GLU A 99 2.20 5.45 50.00
N HIS A 100 2.36 5.66 48.68
CA HIS A 100 2.31 6.95 47.98
C HIS A 100 2.43 6.67 46.46
N ASN A 101 1.34 6.97 45.75
CA ASN A 101 1.19 7.30 44.32
C ASN A 101 1.98 6.49 43.24
N PRO A 102 1.31 5.86 42.26
CA PRO A 102 1.98 5.10 41.21
C PRO A 102 2.70 6.02 40.20
N LEU A 103 3.99 5.78 39.99
CA LEU A 103 4.75 6.06 38.76
C LEU A 103 4.61 7.48 38.17
N SER A 104 5.32 8.47 38.73
CA SER A 104 5.75 9.63 37.95
C SER A 104 7.00 9.25 37.15
N LEU A 105 6.82 8.95 35.86
CA LEU A 105 7.91 8.98 34.88
C LEU A 105 8.21 10.45 34.61
N ASP A 106 9.44 10.92 34.86
CA ASP A 106 9.85 12.28 34.54
C ASP A 106 9.89 12.45 33.01
N PRO A 107 9.06 13.31 32.39
CA PRO A 107 9.01 13.47 30.94
C PRO A 107 10.32 14.01 30.33
N ASN A 108 11.22 14.55 31.14
CA ASN A 108 12.54 15.02 30.70
C ASN A 108 13.64 13.95 30.77
N HIS A 109 13.35 12.75 31.30
CA HIS A 109 14.31 11.64 31.28
C HIS A 109 14.27 10.93 29.93
N LYS A 110 15.44 10.89 29.27
CA LYS A 110 15.66 10.12 28.04
C LYS A 110 15.33 8.66 28.35
N SER A 111 14.21 8.16 27.85
CA SER A 111 13.97 6.72 27.77
C SER A 111 15.06 6.14 26.87
N SER A 112 16.11 5.57 27.46
CA SER A 112 17.18 4.93 26.71
C SER A 112 16.73 3.52 26.34
N VAL A 113 16.38 3.32 25.07
CA VAL A 113 16.29 1.97 24.52
C VAL A 113 17.73 1.50 24.29
N SER A 114 18.20 0.62 25.17
CA SER A 114 19.49 -0.04 25.03
C SER A 114 19.27 -1.36 24.28
N VAL A 115 19.75 -1.41 23.03
CA VAL A 115 19.86 -2.68 22.31
C VAL A 115 21.11 -3.38 22.82
N GLU A 116 20.97 -4.09 23.94
CA GLU A 116 22.04 -4.96 24.44
C GLU A 116 21.99 -6.33 23.76
N GLN A 117 23.16 -6.77 23.29
CA GLN A 117 23.36 -8.13 22.83
C GLN A 117 23.30 -9.08 24.03
N ALA A 118 22.10 -9.56 24.38
CA ALA A 118 21.99 -10.82 25.09
C ALA A 118 22.02 -11.92 24.03
N SER A 119 22.98 -12.84 24.11
CA SER A 119 22.84 -14.11 23.40
C SER A 119 21.49 -14.68 23.82
N LEU A 120 20.64 -15.04 22.84
CA LEU A 120 19.41 -15.78 23.13
C LEU A 120 19.71 -16.97 24.05
N ALA A 121 20.92 -17.52 24.04
CA ALA A 121 21.42 -18.53 24.99
C ALA A 121 21.22 -18.22 26.49
N MET A 122 21.06 -16.95 26.92
CA MET A 122 20.87 -16.59 28.33
C MET A 122 19.39 -16.40 28.73
N LEU A 123 18.48 -16.24 27.75
CA LEU A 123 17.01 -16.24 27.90
C LEU A 123 16.36 -17.54 27.38
N ALA A 124 17.10 -18.28 26.55
CA ALA A 124 16.77 -19.57 26.04
C ALA A 124 17.10 -20.59 27.12
N THR A 125 16.05 -21.04 27.80
CA THR A 125 16.01 -22.48 27.97
C THR A 125 14.90 -23.11 27.14
N MET A 126 13.75 -22.46 26.85
CA MET A 126 12.66 -23.13 26.09
C MET A 126 11.67 -22.22 25.32
N THR A 127 12.07 -21.09 24.73
CA THR A 127 11.16 -20.35 23.81
C THR A 127 11.76 -20.22 22.41
N ARG A 128 10.98 -20.62 21.38
CA ARG A 128 11.30 -20.43 19.95
C ARG A 128 10.96 -19.01 19.45
N ALA A 129 10.87 -18.03 20.36
CA ALA A 129 10.46 -16.68 20.01
C ALA A 129 11.53 -15.99 19.17
N LEU A 130 11.13 -15.38 18.05
CA LEU A 130 12.02 -14.66 17.15
C LEU A 130 12.52 -13.35 17.76
N LEU A 131 11.68 -12.76 18.61
CA LEU A 131 11.93 -11.51 19.32
C LEU A 131 11.42 -11.62 20.76
N VAL A 132 12.24 -11.18 21.72
CA VAL A 132 11.88 -11.03 23.12
C VAL A 132 12.10 -9.58 23.52
N ILE A 133 11.04 -8.92 23.97
CA ILE A 133 11.06 -7.53 24.43
C ILE A 133 11.00 -7.54 25.96
N SER A 134 12.03 -7.01 26.61
CA SER A 134 12.10 -6.91 28.07
C SER A 134 11.98 -5.45 28.51
N CYS A 135 10.91 -5.13 29.23
CA CYS A 135 10.68 -3.81 29.84
C CYS A 135 10.98 -3.85 31.34
N GLN A 136 11.84 -2.97 31.83
CA GLN A 136 12.21 -2.85 33.25
C GLN A 136 12.22 -1.38 33.67
N VAL A 137 11.74 -1.06 34.86
CA VAL A 137 11.83 0.31 35.40
C VAL A 137 13.04 0.37 36.33
N VAL A 138 14.03 1.19 35.98
CA VAL A 138 15.26 1.39 36.74
C VAL A 138 15.36 2.88 37.06
N THR A 139 15.42 3.23 38.36
CA THR A 139 15.62 4.62 38.84
C THR A 139 14.74 5.67 38.15
N GLY A 140 13.45 5.37 37.95
CA GLY A 140 12.50 6.30 37.31
C GLY A 140 12.58 6.37 35.77
N SER A 141 13.41 5.54 35.14
CA SER A 141 13.50 5.38 33.69
C SER A 141 13.00 4.00 33.26
N LEU A 142 12.38 3.92 32.07
CA LEU A 142 12.03 2.64 31.46
C LEU A 142 13.19 2.18 30.57
N GLU A 143 13.82 1.08 30.97
CA GLU A 143 14.79 0.35 30.17
C GLU A 143 14.07 -0.72 29.33
N VAL A 144 14.34 -0.71 28.02
CA VAL A 144 13.80 -1.68 27.07
C VAL A 144 14.95 -2.42 26.41
N ARG A 145 14.97 -3.74 26.54
CA ARG A 145 15.95 -4.63 25.89
C ARG A 145 15.28 -5.53 24.87
N LEU A 146 15.93 -5.71 23.72
CA LEU A 146 15.45 -6.55 22.63
C LEU A 146 16.44 -7.70 22.41
N ALA A 147 16.00 -8.94 22.65
CA ALA A 147 16.76 -10.15 22.33
C ALA A 147 16.11 -10.83 21.12
N TYR A 148 16.90 -11.21 20.11
CA TYR A 148 16.36 -11.69 18.84
C TYR A 148 17.30 -12.68 18.15
N ASP A 149 16.75 -13.49 17.25
CA ASP A 149 17.50 -14.45 16.44
C ASP A 149 18.03 -13.78 15.17
N ARG A 150 19.35 -13.52 15.14
CA ARG A 150 20.04 -12.90 13.99
C ARG A 150 20.00 -13.75 12.70
N THR A 151 19.71 -15.05 12.80
CA THR A 151 19.55 -15.91 11.62
C THR A 151 18.21 -15.71 10.94
N GLN A 152 17.22 -15.16 11.67
CA GLN A 152 15.85 -14.96 11.18
C GLN A 152 15.47 -13.48 11.05
N VAL A 153 16.09 -12.59 11.82
CA VAL A 153 15.78 -11.15 11.82
C VAL A 153 17.06 -10.31 11.74
N ALA A 154 17.09 -9.38 10.77
CA ALA A 154 18.21 -8.47 10.59
C ALA A 154 18.32 -7.46 11.75
N GLU A 155 19.55 -7.17 12.18
CA GLU A 155 19.82 -6.23 13.28
C GLU A 155 19.26 -4.82 13.02
N ALA A 156 19.39 -4.32 11.79
CA ALA A 156 18.83 -3.02 11.41
C ALA A 156 17.31 -2.95 11.59
N ALA A 157 16.59 -4.04 11.31
CA ALA A 157 15.15 -4.11 11.48
C ALA A 157 14.75 -4.08 12.97
N VAL A 158 15.51 -4.75 13.83
CA VAL A 158 15.28 -4.73 15.29
C VAL A 158 15.61 -3.38 15.90
N GLN A 159 16.66 -2.71 15.41
CA GLN A 159 17.00 -1.35 15.83
C GLN A 159 15.88 -0.36 15.48
N GLU A 160 15.33 -0.44 14.26
CA GLU A 160 14.20 0.39 13.86
C GLU A 160 12.94 0.09 14.68
N LEU A 161 12.62 -1.20 14.88
CA LEU A 161 11.50 -1.62 15.73
C LEU A 161 11.65 -1.10 17.15
N GLY A 162 12.85 -1.14 17.73
CA GLY A 162 13.14 -0.60 19.06
C GLY A 162 12.95 0.91 19.13
N HIS A 163 13.37 1.62 18.09
CA HIS A 163 13.17 3.06 17.97
C HIS A 163 11.67 3.41 17.91
N GLN A 164 10.91 2.75 17.04
CA GLN A 164 9.48 2.95 16.91
C GLN A 164 8.71 2.59 18.19
N PHE A 165 9.11 1.50 18.85
CA PHE A 165 8.56 1.12 20.16
C PHE A 165 8.80 2.23 21.20
N SER A 166 9.97 2.86 21.20
CA SER A 166 10.28 4.01 22.07
C SER A 166 9.35 5.21 21.82
N VAL A 167 9.01 5.48 20.56
CA VAL A 167 8.10 6.58 20.18
C VAL A 167 6.71 6.34 20.74
N VAL A 168 6.19 5.12 20.58
CA VAL A 168 4.88 4.73 21.12
C VAL A 168 4.87 4.80 22.64
N VAL A 169 5.87 4.20 23.30
CA VAL A 169 6.02 4.22 24.75
C VAL A 169 6.06 5.64 25.31
N ARG A 170 6.81 6.55 24.69
CA ARG A 170 6.90 7.95 25.10
C ARG A 170 5.53 8.63 25.03
N THR A 171 4.84 8.49 23.91
CA THR A 171 3.50 9.07 23.70
C THR A 171 2.50 8.55 24.74
N LEU A 172 2.52 7.24 25.01
CA LEU A 172 1.67 6.65 26.05
C LEU A 172 2.05 7.13 27.46
N SER A 173 3.34 7.31 27.75
CA SER A 173 3.81 7.80 29.05
C SER A 173 3.39 9.24 29.28
N GLU A 174 3.51 10.10 28.27
CA GLU A 174 3.01 11.48 28.30
C GLU A 174 1.49 11.51 28.52
N ALA A 175 0.74 10.61 27.89
CA ALA A 175 -0.70 10.49 28.09
C ALA A 175 -1.10 10.05 29.52
N MET A 176 -0.25 9.27 30.20
CA MET A 176 -0.47 8.90 31.60
C MET A 176 -0.17 10.06 32.56
N VAL A 177 0.86 10.87 32.28
CA VAL A 177 1.26 12.00 33.14
C VAL A 177 0.35 13.21 32.93
N ASN A 178 -0.02 13.51 31.68
CA ASN A 178 -0.82 14.68 31.29
C ASN A 178 -2.07 14.25 30.48
N PRO A 179 -3.02 13.51 31.09
CA PRO A 179 -4.16 12.94 30.36
C PRO A 179 -5.05 13.98 29.70
N GLN A 180 -5.17 15.18 30.28
CA GLN A 180 -5.98 16.28 29.73
C GLN A 180 -5.43 16.80 28.38
N GLN A 181 -4.11 16.84 28.22
CA GLN A 181 -3.46 17.35 27.01
C GLN A 181 -3.65 16.41 25.82
N LEU A 182 -3.70 15.10 26.09
CA LEU A 182 -3.75 14.04 25.08
C LEU A 182 -5.10 13.32 25.04
N ALA A 183 -6.12 13.83 25.74
CA ALA A 183 -7.47 13.27 25.79
C ALA A 183 -8.17 13.21 24.42
N HIS A 184 -7.76 14.08 23.49
CA HIS A 184 -8.31 14.11 22.14
C HIS A 184 -7.76 12.99 21.25
N LEU A 185 -6.57 12.45 21.55
CA LEU A 185 -5.93 11.43 20.74
C LEU A 185 -6.66 10.09 20.82
N THR A 186 -6.75 9.44 19.67
CA THR A 186 -7.20 8.05 19.51
C THR A 186 -6.01 7.11 19.40
N ILE A 187 -6.25 5.80 19.45
CA ILE A 187 -5.23 4.78 19.12
C ILE A 187 -4.66 5.02 17.72
N ALA A 188 -5.49 5.44 16.76
CA ALA A 188 -5.06 5.76 15.40
C ALA A 188 -4.09 6.96 15.33
N ASP A 189 -4.16 7.90 16.27
CA ASP A 189 -3.33 9.11 16.27
C ASP A 189 -1.94 8.90 16.91
N VAL A 190 -1.72 7.76 17.56
CA VAL A 190 -0.43 7.46 18.19
C VAL A 190 0.64 7.29 17.11
N ALA A 191 1.55 8.25 17.04
CA ALA A 191 2.73 8.18 16.19
C ALA A 191 3.64 7.02 16.64
N TRP A 192 4.12 6.26 15.68
CA TRP A 192 5.05 5.14 15.89
C TRP A 192 6.33 5.31 15.08
N VAL A 193 6.30 6.13 14.03
CA VAL A 193 7.45 6.59 13.25
C VAL A 193 7.93 7.93 13.82
N ASP A 194 9.23 8.07 14.05
CA ASP A 194 9.78 9.32 14.58
C ASP A 194 9.98 10.39 13.49
N ARG A 195 10.47 11.58 13.87
CA ARG A 195 10.70 12.67 12.90
C ARG A 195 11.81 12.34 11.90
N ILE A 196 12.85 11.60 12.30
CA ILE A 196 14.01 11.29 11.46
C ILE A 196 13.60 10.25 10.40
N GLU A 197 12.96 9.17 10.82
CA GLU A 197 12.41 8.12 9.97
C GLU A 197 11.35 8.69 9.01
N ARG A 198 10.43 9.53 9.51
CA ARG A 198 9.47 10.24 8.65
C ARG A 198 10.17 11.08 7.59
N GLN A 199 11.23 11.81 7.95
CA GLN A 199 11.99 12.61 7.01
C GLN A 199 12.70 11.75 5.96
N ARG A 200 13.27 10.60 6.36
CA ARG A 200 13.87 9.63 5.42
C ARG A 200 12.83 9.07 4.44
N LEU A 201 11.63 8.73 4.92
CA LEU A 201 10.53 8.24 4.08
C LEU A 201 10.06 9.33 3.09
N LEU A 202 9.93 10.57 3.54
CA LEU A 202 9.58 11.70 2.67
C LEU A 202 10.68 12.01 1.66
N GLN A 203 11.94 11.91 2.06
CA GLN A 203 13.07 12.07 1.14
C GLN A 203 13.07 10.98 0.09
N PHE A 204 12.88 9.72 0.48
CA PHE A 204 12.75 8.59 -0.44
C PHE A 204 11.60 8.81 -1.43
N ALA A 205 10.41 9.19 -0.95
CA ALA A 205 9.28 9.53 -1.81
C ALA A 205 9.62 10.67 -2.79
N GLY A 206 10.39 11.66 -2.34
CA GLY A 206 10.89 12.76 -3.17
C GLY A 206 12.03 12.40 -4.14
N THR A 207 12.66 11.22 -4.02
CA THR A 207 13.64 10.74 -5.02
C THR A 207 12.99 10.21 -6.29
N ILE A 208 11.67 9.98 -6.26
CA ILE A 208 10.90 9.62 -7.46
C ILE A 208 10.78 10.88 -8.30
N SER A 209 11.78 11.10 -9.16
CA SER A 209 11.67 12.05 -10.25
C SER A 209 10.76 11.44 -11.29
N HIS A 210 9.50 11.85 -11.29
CA HIS A 210 8.71 11.71 -12.50
C HIS A 210 9.33 12.68 -13.51
N PRO A 211 9.63 12.25 -14.76
CA PRO A 211 9.84 13.22 -15.81
C PRO A 211 8.66 14.20 -15.76
N ASP A 212 8.93 15.50 -15.90
CA ASP A 212 7.91 16.54 -15.87
C ASP A 212 6.69 16.01 -16.60
N ALA A 213 5.54 15.97 -15.92
CA ALA A 213 4.32 15.41 -16.48
C ALA A 213 4.14 16.05 -17.85
N VAL A 214 4.33 15.25 -18.90
CA VAL A 214 4.25 15.76 -20.25
C VAL A 214 2.78 16.08 -20.45
N ASN A 215 2.44 17.36 -20.31
CA ASN A 215 1.08 17.88 -20.49
C ASN A 215 0.64 17.83 -21.97
N THR A 216 1.48 17.28 -22.84
CA THR A 216 1.21 17.05 -24.24
C THR A 216 0.57 15.68 -24.43
N PRO A 217 -0.64 15.60 -25.01
CA PRO A 217 -1.27 14.33 -25.37
C PRO A 217 -0.35 13.46 -26.24
N VAL A 218 -0.36 12.14 -26.00
CA VAL A 218 0.53 11.19 -26.71
C VAL A 218 0.40 11.24 -28.23
N HIS A 219 -0.80 11.50 -28.77
CA HIS A 219 -1.00 11.60 -30.21
C HIS A 219 -0.31 12.83 -30.83
N LEU A 220 -0.09 13.90 -30.06
CA LEU A 220 0.71 15.05 -30.51
C LEU A 220 2.20 14.75 -30.43
N LEU A 221 2.67 14.07 -29.37
CA LEU A 221 4.06 13.63 -29.24
C LEU A 221 4.47 12.70 -30.39
N VAL A 222 3.58 11.79 -30.80
CA VAL A 222 3.82 10.93 -31.95
C VAL A 222 3.76 11.72 -33.27
N GLY A 223 2.85 12.68 -33.38
CA GLY A 223 2.75 13.56 -34.55
C GLY A 223 4.01 14.40 -34.82
N GLU A 224 4.81 14.73 -33.79
CA GLU A 224 6.09 15.41 -34.00
C GLU A 224 7.06 14.62 -34.89
N TRP A 225 7.02 13.29 -34.83
CA TRP A 225 7.89 12.43 -35.62
C TRP A 225 7.60 12.47 -37.11
N THR A 226 6.36 12.77 -37.51
CA THR A 226 6.00 12.97 -38.92
C THR A 226 6.80 14.10 -39.55
N SER A 227 7.08 15.17 -38.81
CA SER A 227 7.92 16.27 -39.29
C SER A 227 9.42 15.97 -39.26
N ARG A 228 9.87 15.15 -38.29
CA ARG A 228 11.29 14.88 -38.05
C ARG A 228 11.82 13.73 -38.89
N THR A 229 11.00 12.72 -39.16
CA THR A 229 11.43 11.45 -39.78
C THR A 229 10.27 10.83 -40.57
N PRO A 230 9.73 11.53 -41.59
CA PRO A 230 8.52 11.12 -42.30
C PRO A 230 8.62 9.70 -42.91
N ASP A 231 9.76 9.37 -43.50
CA ASP A 231 10.02 8.06 -44.14
C ASP A 231 10.48 6.97 -43.16
N GLY A 232 10.62 7.32 -41.87
CA GLY A 232 10.97 6.36 -40.82
C GLY A 232 9.81 5.41 -40.56
N ILE A 233 10.11 4.14 -40.26
CA ILE A 233 9.09 3.14 -39.94
C ILE A 233 8.47 3.47 -38.57
N ALA A 234 7.16 3.73 -38.56
CA ALA A 234 6.36 3.96 -37.35
C ALA A 234 5.76 2.66 -36.82
N LEU A 235 5.27 1.78 -37.71
CA LEU A 235 4.71 0.47 -37.37
C LEU A 235 5.31 -0.61 -38.26
N ASP A 236 5.56 -1.78 -37.67
CA ASP A 236 5.97 -3.01 -38.36
C ASP A 236 5.20 -4.17 -37.75
N HIS A 237 4.47 -4.91 -38.59
CA HIS A 237 3.73 -6.09 -38.18
C HIS A 237 3.60 -7.07 -39.34
N GLU A 238 4.05 -8.30 -39.12
CA GLU A 238 3.95 -9.41 -40.10
C GLU A 238 4.46 -9.06 -41.50
N GLY A 239 5.54 -8.27 -41.60
CA GLY A 239 6.16 -7.88 -42.86
C GLY A 239 5.46 -6.73 -43.59
N ARG A 240 4.39 -6.17 -43.01
CA ARG A 240 3.82 -4.88 -43.43
C ARG A 240 4.42 -3.78 -42.56
N THR A 241 4.93 -2.73 -43.21
CA THR A 241 5.44 -1.55 -42.54
C THR A 241 4.60 -0.32 -42.89
N VAL A 242 4.52 0.62 -41.96
CA VAL A 242 3.89 1.94 -42.14
C VAL A 242 4.86 3.00 -41.64
N THR A 243 5.13 3.98 -42.49
CA THR A 243 5.99 5.12 -42.17
C THR A 243 5.29 6.14 -41.26
N TYR A 244 6.03 7.05 -40.63
CA TYR A 244 5.42 8.13 -39.82
C TYR A 244 4.50 9.04 -40.65
N ALA A 245 4.81 9.28 -41.92
CA ALA A 245 3.96 10.05 -42.83
C ALA A 245 2.63 9.34 -43.14
N GLU A 246 2.71 8.04 -43.48
CA GLU A 246 1.51 7.23 -43.73
C GLU A 246 0.66 7.07 -42.46
N PHE A 247 1.30 6.82 -41.32
CA PHE A 247 0.63 6.69 -40.03
C PHE A 247 -0.15 7.95 -39.66
N ASP A 248 0.48 9.13 -39.77
CA ASP A 248 -0.19 10.39 -39.47
C ASP A 248 -1.39 10.62 -40.39
N ARG A 249 -1.22 10.40 -41.69
CA ARG A 249 -2.28 10.52 -42.69
C ARG A 249 -3.46 9.59 -42.40
N MET A 250 -3.21 8.30 -42.21
CA MET A 250 -4.26 7.31 -41.94
C MET A 250 -5.02 7.61 -40.65
N THR A 251 -4.30 7.97 -39.58
CA THR A 251 -4.90 8.32 -38.29
C THR A 251 -5.68 9.64 -38.37
N SER A 252 -5.19 10.64 -39.10
CA SER A 252 -5.86 11.94 -39.29
C SER A 252 -7.14 11.81 -40.12
N VAL A 253 -7.12 11.03 -41.22
CA VAL A 253 -8.32 10.78 -42.04
C VAL A 253 -9.38 10.05 -41.23
N LEU A 254 -8.99 8.98 -40.51
CA LEU A 254 -9.94 8.26 -39.67
C LEU A 254 -10.48 9.16 -38.55
N ALA A 255 -9.65 9.96 -37.89
CA ALA A 255 -10.09 10.90 -36.86
C ALA A 255 -11.14 11.91 -37.38
N GLN A 256 -10.96 12.40 -38.61
CA GLN A 256 -11.92 13.30 -39.25
C GLN A 256 -13.25 12.61 -39.53
N ILE A 257 -13.24 11.37 -40.04
CA ILE A 257 -14.45 10.57 -40.25
C ILE A 257 -15.17 10.32 -38.93
N LEU A 258 -14.44 9.90 -37.89
CA LEU A 258 -15.00 9.68 -36.55
C LEU A 258 -15.67 10.95 -36.00
N THR A 259 -15.05 12.11 -36.21
CA THR A 259 -15.58 13.41 -35.74
C THR A 259 -16.80 13.84 -36.55
N ARG A 260 -16.70 13.82 -37.87
CA ARG A 260 -17.71 14.38 -38.79
C ARG A 260 -18.96 13.51 -38.87
N ASP A 261 -18.77 12.20 -38.99
CA ASP A 261 -19.86 11.27 -39.35
C ASP A 261 -20.35 10.46 -38.15
N HIS A 262 -19.52 10.33 -37.09
CA HIS A 262 -19.84 9.50 -35.91
C HIS A 262 -19.82 10.26 -34.57
N GLY A 263 -19.64 11.59 -34.59
CA GLY A 263 -19.78 12.44 -33.40
C GLY A 263 -18.69 12.24 -32.34
N ALA A 264 -17.51 11.74 -32.73
CA ALA A 264 -16.36 11.65 -31.84
C ALA A 264 -15.94 13.06 -31.35
N ARG A 265 -15.75 13.19 -30.04
CA ARG A 265 -15.39 14.42 -29.33
C ARG A 265 -14.94 14.08 -27.90
N PRO A 266 -14.43 15.04 -27.11
CA PRO A 266 -14.13 14.82 -25.69
C PRO A 266 -15.28 14.12 -24.94
N GLU A 267 -14.91 13.24 -24.02
CA GLU A 267 -15.81 12.42 -23.17
C GLU A 267 -16.65 11.36 -23.91
N VAL A 268 -16.58 11.29 -25.25
CA VAL A 268 -17.16 10.18 -26.02
C VAL A 268 -16.22 8.99 -25.99
N ARG A 269 -16.78 7.79 -25.87
CA ARG A 269 -16.04 6.52 -25.86
C ARG A 269 -16.30 5.73 -27.15
N ILE A 270 -15.23 5.29 -27.78
CA ILE A 270 -15.27 4.46 -28.99
C ILE A 270 -14.60 3.13 -28.68
N ALA A 271 -15.33 2.03 -28.83
CA ALA A 271 -14.79 0.69 -28.61
C ALA A 271 -13.92 0.25 -29.80
N LEU A 272 -12.79 -0.38 -29.50
CA LEU A 272 -11.91 -1.00 -30.48
C LEU A 272 -12.03 -2.51 -30.31
N LEU A 273 -12.85 -3.14 -31.15
CA LEU A 273 -13.08 -4.58 -31.17
C LEU A 273 -12.37 -5.16 -32.39
N LEU A 274 -11.04 -5.20 -32.31
CA LEU A 274 -10.13 -5.48 -33.42
C LEU A 274 -9.05 -6.45 -32.94
N PRO A 275 -8.60 -7.41 -33.78
CA PRO A 275 -7.41 -8.18 -33.47
C PRO A 275 -6.18 -7.27 -33.42
N LYS A 276 -5.07 -7.73 -32.83
CA LYS A 276 -3.80 -7.00 -32.84
C LYS A 276 -3.30 -6.89 -34.28
N SER A 277 -3.21 -5.67 -34.80
CA SER A 277 -2.73 -5.40 -36.15
C SER A 277 -2.27 -3.93 -36.28
N ILE A 278 -1.77 -3.54 -37.46
CA ILE A 278 -1.47 -2.15 -37.80
C ILE A 278 -2.74 -1.29 -37.68
N GLU A 279 -3.86 -1.81 -38.18
CA GLU A 279 -5.17 -1.15 -38.16
C GLU A 279 -5.66 -0.91 -36.72
N PHE A 280 -5.36 -1.80 -35.76
CA PHE A 280 -5.65 -1.56 -34.34
C PHE A 280 -4.93 -0.30 -33.82
N VAL A 281 -3.64 -0.15 -34.11
CA VAL A 281 -2.86 1.01 -33.65
C VAL A 281 -3.32 2.29 -34.35
N ILE A 282 -3.63 2.22 -35.65
CA ILE A 282 -4.22 3.35 -36.39
C ILE A 282 -5.55 3.77 -35.78
N ALA A 283 -6.44 2.82 -35.48
CA ALA A 283 -7.74 3.08 -34.88
C ALA A 283 -7.60 3.76 -33.51
N LEU A 284 -6.69 3.24 -32.67
CA LEU A 284 -6.39 3.82 -31.36
C LEU A 284 -5.96 5.27 -31.46
N PHE A 285 -5.00 5.58 -32.32
CA PHE A 285 -4.50 6.95 -32.48
C PHE A 285 -5.52 7.88 -33.16
N ALA A 286 -6.33 7.37 -34.09
CA ALA A 286 -7.40 8.14 -34.69
C ALA A 286 -8.48 8.55 -33.66
N VAL A 287 -8.85 7.63 -32.75
CA VAL A 287 -9.77 7.95 -31.65
C VAL A 287 -9.15 9.04 -30.75
N LEU A 288 -7.88 8.92 -30.39
CA LEU A 288 -7.19 9.94 -29.60
C LEU A 288 -7.14 11.31 -30.31
N LYS A 289 -6.84 11.32 -31.62
CA LYS A 289 -6.81 12.55 -32.44
C LYS A 289 -8.19 13.20 -32.59
N SER A 290 -9.27 12.41 -32.57
CA SER A 290 -10.65 12.94 -32.55
C SER A 290 -11.06 13.56 -31.21
N GLY A 291 -10.21 13.42 -30.17
CA GLY A 291 -10.48 13.87 -28.81
C GLY A 291 -11.35 12.89 -27.99
N ALA A 292 -11.82 11.81 -28.60
CA ALA A 292 -12.55 10.75 -27.91
C ALA A 292 -11.60 9.81 -27.13
N ALA A 293 -12.17 9.04 -26.21
CA ALA A 293 -11.49 7.98 -25.48
C ALA A 293 -11.71 6.63 -26.17
N TYR A 294 -10.67 5.84 -26.34
CA TYR A 294 -10.81 4.48 -26.86
C TYR A 294 -11.07 3.48 -25.73
N VAL A 295 -11.83 2.43 -26.03
CA VAL A 295 -12.08 1.29 -25.14
C VAL A 295 -11.58 0.03 -25.84
N PRO A 296 -10.38 -0.48 -25.52
CA PRO A 296 -9.86 -1.67 -26.17
C PRO A 296 -10.61 -2.91 -25.69
N ILE A 297 -11.09 -3.73 -26.62
CA ILE A 297 -11.77 -4.98 -26.31
C ILE A 297 -11.12 -6.10 -27.13
N ASP A 298 -10.60 -7.11 -26.44
CA ASP A 298 -9.99 -8.26 -27.08
C ASP A 298 -11.08 -9.15 -27.72
N PRO A 299 -11.05 -9.38 -29.04
CA PRO A 299 -12.04 -10.23 -29.70
C PRO A 299 -11.96 -11.70 -29.27
N GLU A 300 -10.85 -12.15 -28.66
CA GLU A 300 -10.68 -13.51 -28.15
C GLU A 300 -11.44 -13.76 -26.84
N TYR A 301 -11.91 -12.72 -26.16
CA TYR A 301 -12.72 -12.88 -24.96
C TYR A 301 -14.03 -13.64 -25.23
N PRO A 302 -14.57 -14.35 -24.21
CA PRO A 302 -15.90 -14.92 -24.30
C PRO A 302 -16.93 -13.84 -24.64
N GLU A 303 -17.96 -14.21 -25.42
CA GLU A 303 -18.93 -13.25 -25.96
C GLU A 303 -19.64 -12.45 -24.86
N GLU A 304 -19.98 -13.11 -23.76
CA GLU A 304 -20.59 -12.48 -22.57
C GLU A 304 -19.69 -11.37 -22.00
N ARG A 305 -18.37 -11.58 -21.97
CA ARG A 305 -17.41 -10.59 -21.46
C ARG A 305 -17.30 -9.39 -22.40
N VAL A 306 -17.30 -9.62 -23.71
CA VAL A 306 -17.31 -8.54 -24.72
C VAL A 306 -18.58 -7.71 -24.59
N ARG A 307 -19.75 -8.36 -24.47
CA ARG A 307 -21.03 -7.68 -24.30
C ARG A 307 -21.09 -6.87 -23.01
N TYR A 308 -20.63 -7.45 -21.91
CA TYR A 308 -20.52 -6.75 -20.62
C TYR A 308 -19.67 -5.47 -20.73
N ILE A 309 -18.47 -5.56 -21.33
CA ILE A 309 -17.60 -4.38 -21.51
C ILE A 309 -18.27 -3.34 -22.41
N MET A 310 -18.93 -3.78 -23.48
CA MET A 310 -19.64 -2.88 -24.39
C MET A 310 -20.74 -2.09 -23.68
N GLU A 311 -21.58 -2.77 -22.89
CA GLU A 311 -22.68 -2.17 -22.13
C GLU A 311 -22.18 -1.23 -21.02
N ASP A 312 -21.21 -1.67 -20.22
CA ASP A 312 -20.66 -0.90 -19.09
C ASP A 312 -19.87 0.33 -19.57
N SER A 313 -19.11 0.17 -20.66
CA SER A 313 -18.32 1.27 -21.23
C SER A 313 -19.17 2.37 -21.84
N LYS A 314 -20.45 2.12 -22.17
CA LYS A 314 -21.31 3.09 -22.86
C LYS A 314 -20.64 3.68 -24.10
N ALA A 315 -19.89 2.86 -24.83
CA ALA A 315 -19.30 3.27 -26.10
C ALA A 315 -20.41 3.59 -27.10
N THR A 316 -20.24 4.67 -27.86
CA THR A 316 -21.25 5.13 -28.84
C THR A 316 -21.01 4.56 -30.24
N LEU A 317 -19.83 3.98 -30.46
CA LEU A 317 -19.40 3.39 -31.73
C LEU A 317 -18.42 2.23 -31.43
N VAL A 318 -18.44 1.20 -32.28
CA VAL A 318 -17.46 0.11 -32.29
C VAL A 318 -16.69 0.13 -33.59
N LEU A 319 -15.36 0.23 -33.53
CA LEU A 319 -14.47 -0.03 -34.65
C LEU A 319 -14.17 -1.52 -34.69
N THR A 320 -14.43 -2.17 -35.83
CA THR A 320 -14.33 -3.63 -35.97
C THR A 320 -13.71 -4.03 -37.32
N SER A 321 -13.21 -5.28 -37.37
CA SER A 321 -12.80 -5.94 -38.60
C SER A 321 -13.97 -6.73 -39.19
N SER A 322 -13.86 -7.17 -40.45
CA SER A 322 -14.89 -8.04 -41.05
C SER A 322 -15.05 -9.36 -40.30
N GLU A 323 -13.94 -9.98 -39.86
CA GLU A 323 -13.97 -11.22 -39.09
C GLU A 323 -14.70 -11.02 -37.76
N THR A 324 -14.35 -9.94 -37.06
CA THR A 324 -14.91 -9.67 -35.73
C THR A 324 -16.37 -9.23 -35.82
N GLN A 325 -16.76 -8.49 -36.85
CA GLN A 325 -18.16 -8.12 -37.09
C GLN A 325 -19.03 -9.36 -37.32
N VAL A 326 -18.55 -10.37 -38.06
CA VAL A 326 -19.27 -11.63 -38.27
C VAL A 326 -19.47 -12.39 -36.96
N ARG A 327 -18.53 -12.30 -36.02
CA ARG A 327 -18.67 -12.92 -34.70
C ARG A 327 -19.63 -12.16 -33.79
N TYR A 328 -19.68 -10.83 -33.89
CA TYR A 328 -20.43 -9.93 -33.01
C TYR A 328 -21.51 -9.12 -33.75
N GLN A 329 -22.34 -9.79 -34.56
CA GLN A 329 -23.34 -9.14 -35.43
C GLN A 329 -24.46 -8.43 -34.66
N ASN A 330 -24.78 -8.93 -33.46
CA ASN A 330 -25.95 -8.53 -32.68
C ASN A 330 -25.63 -7.52 -31.56
N LEU A 331 -24.56 -6.73 -31.72
CA LEU A 331 -24.26 -5.65 -30.79
C LEU A 331 -25.27 -4.50 -30.99
N THR A 332 -25.76 -3.94 -29.88
CA THR A 332 -26.70 -2.80 -29.89
C THR A 332 -26.04 -1.50 -30.35
N VAL A 333 -24.71 -1.41 -30.27
CA VAL A 333 -23.92 -0.22 -30.63
C VAL A 333 -23.58 -0.25 -32.13
N PRO A 334 -23.67 0.88 -32.85
CA PRO A 334 -23.26 0.95 -34.25
C PRO A 334 -21.83 0.46 -34.48
N GLN A 335 -21.63 -0.31 -35.53
CA GLN A 335 -20.33 -0.89 -35.89
C GLN A 335 -19.81 -0.24 -37.18
N LEU A 336 -18.52 0.14 -37.17
CA LEU A 336 -17.81 0.70 -38.31
C LEU A 336 -16.66 -0.23 -38.71
N LEU A 337 -16.67 -0.66 -39.97
CA LEU A 337 -15.62 -1.50 -40.55
C LEU A 337 -14.39 -0.66 -40.92
N LEU A 338 -13.22 -1.07 -40.45
CA LEU A 338 -11.97 -0.32 -40.66
C LEU A 338 -11.36 -0.45 -42.06
N LYS A 339 -11.52 -1.61 -42.70
CA LYS A 339 -10.91 -1.90 -44.02
C LYS A 339 -11.38 -0.91 -45.09
N ASP A 340 -12.66 -0.53 -45.03
CA ASP A 340 -13.30 0.33 -46.04
C ASP A 340 -12.80 1.78 -45.97
N ILE A 341 -12.20 2.17 -44.84
CA ILE A 341 -11.70 3.53 -44.60
C ILE A 341 -10.21 3.65 -44.92
N ILE A 342 -9.42 2.63 -44.55
CA ILE A 342 -7.97 2.65 -44.74
C ILE A 342 -7.57 2.47 -46.20
N GLU A 343 -8.27 1.61 -46.95
CA GLU A 343 -8.01 1.41 -48.39
C GLU A 343 -8.46 2.61 -49.24
N ALA A 344 -9.37 3.44 -48.72
CA ALA A 344 -9.81 4.67 -49.37
C ALA A 344 -8.82 5.84 -49.21
N VAL A 345 -7.71 5.67 -48.48
CA VAL A 345 -6.67 6.68 -48.30
C VAL A 345 -5.65 6.53 -49.45
N PRO A 346 -5.74 7.31 -50.55
CA PRO A 346 -5.05 7.05 -51.80
C PRO A 346 -3.53 7.00 -51.60
N ASP A 347 -2.86 6.01 -52.18
CA ASP A 347 -1.41 5.83 -52.08
C ASP A 347 -0.68 6.93 -52.89
N THR A 348 -0.53 8.12 -52.32
CA THR A 348 0.15 9.23 -53.01
C THR A 348 1.65 9.07 -52.85
N LYS A 349 2.23 8.17 -53.67
CA LYS A 349 3.63 8.31 -54.09
C LYS A 349 3.82 9.37 -55.19
N ASP A 350 2.73 9.95 -55.71
CA ASP A 350 2.77 11.02 -56.71
C ASP A 350 2.20 12.35 -56.18
N ASP A 351 3.07 13.35 -56.24
CA ASP A 351 2.85 14.78 -56.49
C ASP A 351 1.82 15.58 -55.67
N GLY A 352 2.38 16.33 -54.71
CA GLY A 352 2.05 17.75 -54.53
C GLY A 352 0.72 18.09 -53.89
N PHE A 353 0.69 18.17 -52.56
CA PHE A 353 -0.24 19.08 -51.88
C PHE A 353 0.48 19.87 -50.78
N LEU A 354 0.48 21.19 -50.93
CA LEU A 354 1.00 22.18 -50.00
C LEU A 354 0.10 22.29 -48.75
N PRO A 355 0.64 22.71 -47.60
CA PRO A 355 -0.08 22.76 -46.34
C PRO A 355 -0.97 24.01 -46.25
N ALA A 356 -2.03 23.92 -45.44
CA ALA A 356 -2.64 25.06 -44.76
C ALA A 356 -2.85 24.70 -43.29
#